data_AF-A0A671V4Y7-F1
#
_entry.id   AF-A0A671V4Y7-F1
#
_cell.length_a   1.000
_cell.length_b   1.000
_cell.length_c   1.000
_cell.angle_alpha   90.00
_cell.angle_beta   90.00
_cell.angle_gamma   90.00
#
_symmetry.space_group_name_H-M   'P 1'
#
loop_
_entity.id
_entity.type
_entity.pdbx_description
1 polymer ?
#
loop_
_entity_poly.entity_id
_entity_poly.type
_entity_poly.pdbx_seq_one_letter_code
_entity_poly.pdbx_strand_id
1 'polypeptide(L)'
;SSAHDDTSTNQSPEPSAPLKETSFSIGLQVVFPFLLAGFGTVAAGMVLDIVQHWTVFTEVSEVFILVPALLGLKGNLEMTLASRLSTAANIGHMDTAKDMWKMIMGNLALIQVQATVVGFLASIAAVIFGWIPEGHFRLGHAVLLCASSVATAFIASLLLGLIMIGVIIASRKVGINPDNVATPIAASLGDLITLSLLAGTVSSSHAEYNDYASPLVCAVFVAMCPLWVLIARRIPSTRELLYSGWEPVIIAMAISSVGGLILDKTVTNPNFAGMAVFTPVINGVGGNLVAVQASRISTYLHMNGLPMGDPNPTPRKCPTPCTSFFGSSVNSRSARVLFLLVAPGHLVFLYTINSLRGGHTTLTPIFISFYLAAALLQVLILLYLADWMVHWMWGRGMDPDNFSIPYLTALGDLLGTGFLALCFHMRWFIGDRDTSTGN
;
A
#
# COMPACT_ATOMS: atom_id res chain seq x y z
N SER A 1 54.63 -7.58 40.66
CA SER A 1 54.26 -8.80 39.92
C SER A 1 53.37 -9.63 40.81
N SER A 2 52.15 -10.02 40.49
CA SER A 2 51.41 -10.16 39.22
C SER A 2 49.94 -10.35 39.64
N ALA A 3 49.06 -9.43 39.27
CA ALA A 3 47.99 -9.64 38.26
C ALA A 3 46.89 -10.61 38.71
N HIS A 4 45.78 -10.03 39.17
CA HIS A 4 44.45 -10.63 39.24
C HIS A 4 43.97 -10.92 37.81
N ASP A 5 43.61 -12.17 37.53
CA ASP A 5 42.96 -12.57 36.29
C ASP A 5 41.44 -12.55 36.52
N ASP A 6 40.82 -11.39 36.26
CA ASP A 6 39.37 -11.25 36.13
C ASP A 6 38.96 -11.73 34.74
N THR A 7 38.66 -13.03 34.60
CA THR A 7 37.93 -13.55 33.44
C THR A 7 36.48 -13.08 33.50
N SER A 8 36.23 -11.88 33.00
CA SER A 8 34.88 -11.40 32.68
C SER A 8 34.34 -12.19 31.48
N THR A 9 33.50 -13.17 31.75
CA THR A 9 32.59 -13.74 30.75
C THR A 9 31.72 -12.61 30.21
N ASN A 10 31.99 -12.18 28.98
CA ASN A 10 31.10 -11.36 28.16
C ASN A 10 29.78 -12.12 27.96
N GLN A 11 28.86 -12.01 28.92
CA GLN A 11 27.45 -12.29 28.70
C GLN A 11 26.95 -11.19 27.77
N SER A 12 26.78 -11.53 26.50
CA SER A 12 25.91 -10.78 25.61
C SER A 12 24.57 -10.56 26.32
N PRO A 13 23.97 -9.36 26.29
CA PRO A 13 22.70 -9.14 26.97
C PRO A 13 21.68 -10.16 26.44
N GLU A 14 21.11 -10.97 27.34
CA GLU A 14 19.98 -11.83 27.02
C GLU A 14 18.92 -10.96 26.33
N PRO A 15 18.35 -11.40 25.19
CA PRO A 15 17.24 -10.69 24.58
C PRO A 15 16.12 -10.60 25.61
N SER A 16 15.66 -9.38 25.88
CA SER A 16 14.54 -9.12 26.77
C SER A 16 13.38 -10.04 26.38
N ALA A 17 12.87 -10.81 27.36
CA ALA A 17 11.74 -11.71 27.15
C ALA A 17 10.61 -10.91 26.44
N PRO A 18 10.07 -11.40 25.31
CA PRO A 18 9.06 -10.65 24.57
C PRO A 18 7.90 -10.39 25.53
N LEU A 19 7.62 -9.09 25.77
CA LEU A 19 6.45 -8.65 26.51
C LEU A 19 5.25 -9.43 25.98
N LYS A 20 4.59 -10.21 26.85
CA LYS A 20 3.35 -10.93 26.49
C LYS A 20 2.29 -9.89 26.15
N GLU A 21 2.23 -9.47 24.90
CA GLU A 21 1.17 -8.60 24.41
C GLU A 21 -0.16 -9.37 24.50
N THR A 22 -1.11 -8.80 25.25
CA THR A 22 -2.48 -9.31 25.31
C THR A 22 -3.23 -8.91 24.06
N SER A 23 -4.20 -9.71 23.62
CA SER A 23 -5.06 -9.37 22.47
C SER A 23 -5.76 -8.02 22.64
N PHE A 24 -6.08 -7.65 23.88
CA PHE A 24 -6.66 -6.34 24.20
C PHE A 24 -5.67 -5.19 24.01
N SER A 25 -4.41 -5.36 24.43
CA SER A 25 -3.35 -4.36 24.20
C SER A 25 -3.09 -4.15 22.71
N ILE A 26 -3.01 -5.23 21.94
CA ILE A 26 -2.85 -5.15 20.47
C ILE A 26 -4.04 -4.45 19.84
N GLY A 27 -5.26 -4.80 20.26
CA GLY A 27 -6.48 -4.17 19.76
C GLY A 27 -6.49 -2.66 20.01
N LEU A 28 -6.21 -2.24 21.25
CA LEU A 28 -6.20 -0.82 21.61
C LEU A 28 -5.14 -0.02 20.84
N GLN A 29 -3.96 -0.62 20.60
CA GLN A 29 -2.89 0.02 19.82
C GLN A 29 -3.24 0.17 18.34
N VAL A 30 -3.98 -0.77 17.75
CA VAL A 30 -4.25 -0.80 16.30
C VAL A 30 -5.53 -0.06 15.92
N VAL A 31 -6.53 0.04 16.80
CA VAL A 31 -7.85 0.64 16.47
C VAL A 31 -7.73 2.08 15.98
N PHE A 32 -6.99 2.95 16.68
CA PHE A 32 -6.86 4.35 16.27
C PHE A 32 -6.12 4.51 14.93
N PRO A 33 -4.91 3.93 14.76
CA PRO A 33 -4.25 3.79 13.46
C PRO A 33 -5.16 3.32 12.32
N PHE A 34 -5.91 2.25 12.58
CA PHE A 34 -6.79 1.64 11.60
C PHE A 34 -7.94 2.56 11.19
N LEU A 35 -8.58 3.24 12.15
CA LEU A 35 -9.64 4.21 11.85
C LEU A 35 -9.09 5.40 11.07
N LEU A 36 -7.93 5.94 11.45
CA LEU A 36 -7.28 7.05 10.74
C LEU A 36 -6.96 6.67 9.29
N ALA A 37 -6.35 5.51 9.09
CA ALA A 37 -6.07 4.96 7.77
C ALA A 37 -7.36 4.78 6.95
N GLY A 38 -8.39 4.18 7.56
CA GLY A 38 -9.68 3.95 6.93
C GLY A 38 -10.39 5.24 6.51
N PHE A 39 -10.42 6.28 7.36
CA PHE A 39 -10.98 7.58 6.98
C PHE A 39 -10.22 8.23 5.82
N GLY A 40 -8.91 8.07 5.75
CA GLY A 40 -8.12 8.51 4.59
C GLY A 40 -8.53 7.79 3.30
N THR A 41 -8.73 6.47 3.37
CA THR A 41 -9.22 5.69 2.21
C THR A 41 -10.65 6.04 1.82
N VAL A 42 -11.52 6.37 2.78
CA VAL A 42 -12.87 6.88 2.52
C VAL A 42 -12.80 8.23 1.81
N ALA A 43 -11.94 9.14 2.26
CA ALA A 43 -11.73 10.43 1.61
C ALA A 43 -11.22 10.25 0.17
N ALA A 44 -10.27 9.33 -0.06
CA ALA A 44 -9.84 8.98 -1.41
C ALA A 44 -10.98 8.39 -2.26
N GLY A 45 -11.82 7.53 -1.68
CA GLY A 45 -13.04 7.02 -2.30
C GLY A 45 -13.98 8.15 -2.74
N MET A 46 -14.23 9.14 -1.87
CA MET A 46 -15.06 10.30 -2.19
C MET A 46 -14.44 11.15 -3.31
N VAL A 47 -13.12 11.33 -3.32
CA VAL A 47 -12.43 12.02 -4.42
C VAL A 47 -12.63 11.24 -5.72
N LEU A 48 -12.47 9.91 -5.71
CA LEU A 48 -12.68 9.07 -6.89
C LEU A 48 -14.12 9.20 -7.41
N ASP A 49 -15.08 9.22 -6.49
CA ASP A 49 -16.51 9.35 -6.78
C ASP A 49 -16.86 10.67 -7.48
N ILE A 50 -16.15 11.75 -7.15
CA ILE A 50 -16.31 13.06 -7.77
C ILE A 50 -15.62 13.08 -9.14
N VAL A 51 -14.35 12.65 -9.21
CA VAL A 51 -13.51 12.80 -10.41
C VAL A 51 -13.88 11.81 -11.52
N GLN A 52 -14.51 10.68 -11.21
CA GLN A 52 -14.97 9.72 -12.24
C GLN A 52 -15.95 10.36 -13.25
N HIS A 53 -16.64 11.44 -12.85
CA HIS A 53 -17.59 12.17 -13.70
C HIS A 53 -16.94 13.30 -14.50
N TRP A 54 -15.65 13.57 -14.31
CA TRP A 54 -14.94 14.61 -15.05
C TRP A 54 -14.69 14.16 -16.49
N THR A 55 -14.71 15.11 -17.43
CA THR A 55 -14.61 14.83 -18.87
C THR A 55 -13.42 13.94 -19.22
N VAL A 56 -12.26 14.18 -18.61
CA VAL A 56 -11.05 13.40 -18.88
C VAL A 56 -11.15 11.94 -18.40
N PHE A 57 -11.84 11.67 -17.28
CA PHE A 57 -12.05 10.29 -16.81
C PHE A 57 -13.09 9.55 -17.68
N THR A 58 -14.01 10.28 -18.30
CA THR A 58 -15.00 9.71 -19.23
C THR A 58 -14.45 9.49 -20.64
N GLU A 59 -13.54 10.36 -21.10
CA GLU A 59 -12.94 10.28 -22.45
C GLU A 59 -11.69 9.39 -22.50
N VAL A 60 -10.97 9.28 -21.38
CA VAL A 60 -9.75 8.48 -21.21
C VAL A 60 -9.96 7.48 -20.07
N SER A 61 -10.70 6.41 -20.35
CA SER A 61 -11.07 5.42 -19.33
C SER A 61 -9.86 4.65 -18.79
N GLU A 62 -8.74 4.62 -19.52
CA GLU A 62 -7.48 4.02 -19.08
C GLU A 62 -6.92 4.67 -17.80
N VAL A 63 -7.39 5.87 -17.42
CA VAL A 63 -7.10 6.48 -16.11
C VAL A 63 -7.60 5.60 -14.97
N PHE A 64 -8.73 4.90 -15.10
CA PHE A 64 -9.21 3.97 -14.08
C PHE A 64 -8.32 2.74 -13.93
N ILE A 65 -7.66 2.30 -15.02
CA ILE A 65 -6.65 1.24 -14.97
C ILE A 65 -5.41 1.70 -14.20
N LEU A 66 -5.06 2.98 -14.35
CA LEU A 66 -3.92 3.60 -13.70
C LEU A 66 -4.15 3.85 -12.20
N VAL A 67 -5.39 4.10 -11.77
CA VAL A 67 -5.72 4.44 -10.36
C VAL A 67 -5.17 3.37 -9.38
N PRO A 68 -5.56 2.08 -9.42
CA PRO A 68 -5.03 1.11 -8.45
C PRO A 68 -3.52 0.90 -8.55
N ALA A 69 -2.94 1.00 -9.75
CA ALA A 69 -1.50 0.87 -9.94
C ALA A 69 -0.71 1.98 -9.22
N LEU A 70 -1.20 3.22 -9.27
CA LEU A 70 -0.59 4.35 -8.57
C LEU A 70 -0.88 4.34 -7.07
N LEU A 71 -2.09 3.98 -6.64
CA LEU A 71 -2.41 3.82 -5.21
C LEU A 71 -1.56 2.72 -4.56
N GLY A 72 -1.26 1.65 -5.31
CA GLY A 72 -0.36 0.58 -4.90
C GLY A 72 1.08 1.04 -4.61
N LEU A 73 1.52 2.20 -5.13
CA LEU A 73 2.83 2.79 -4.82
C LEU A 73 2.99 3.05 -3.32
N LYS A 74 1.89 3.29 -2.60
CA LYS A 74 1.91 3.45 -1.15
C LYS A 74 2.42 2.21 -0.44
N GLY A 75 1.92 1.03 -0.80
CA GLY A 75 2.39 -0.24 -0.26
C GLY A 75 3.84 -0.53 -0.66
N ASN A 76 4.19 -0.19 -1.90
CA ASN A 76 5.46 -0.58 -2.50
C ASN A 76 6.66 0.31 -2.11
N LEU A 77 6.43 1.62 -1.95
CA LEU A 77 7.49 2.62 -1.79
C LEU A 77 7.39 3.31 -0.44
N GLU A 78 6.21 3.81 -0.09
CA GLU A 78 6.02 4.72 1.04
C GLU A 78 5.98 3.95 2.36
N MET A 79 5.28 2.82 2.40
CA MET A 79 5.23 1.97 3.58
C MET A 79 6.57 1.27 3.81
N THR A 80 7.26 0.87 2.75
CA THR A 80 8.62 0.34 2.83
C THR A 80 9.62 1.40 3.30
N LEU A 81 9.48 2.66 2.86
CA LEU A 81 10.27 3.78 3.41
C LEU A 81 10.03 3.95 4.91
N ALA A 82 8.76 4.03 5.31
CA ALA A 82 8.37 4.23 6.69
C ALA A 82 8.96 3.13 7.57
N SER A 83 8.80 1.87 7.16
CA SER A 83 9.37 0.71 7.86
C SER A 83 10.91 0.80 7.96
N ARG A 84 11.62 1.07 6.87
CA ARG A 84 13.08 1.18 6.88
C ARG A 84 13.59 2.29 7.79
N LEU A 85 12.99 3.48 7.71
CA LEU A 85 13.40 4.63 8.53
C LEU A 85 13.02 4.44 10.00
N SER A 86 11.86 3.85 10.29
CA SER A 86 11.48 3.51 11.67
C SER A 86 12.39 2.47 12.28
N THR A 87 12.73 1.39 11.56
CA THR A 87 13.69 0.38 12.02
C THR A 87 15.06 1.01 12.27
N ALA A 88 15.55 1.87 11.38
CA ALA A 88 16.79 2.60 11.57
C ALA A 88 16.74 3.56 12.79
N ALA A 89 15.58 4.18 13.05
CA ALA A 89 15.36 5.03 14.22
C ALA A 89 15.36 4.22 15.52
N ASN A 90 14.72 3.05 15.53
CA ASN A 90 14.62 2.17 16.70
C ASN A 90 15.95 1.49 17.05
N ILE A 91 16.80 1.19 16.05
CA ILE A 91 18.14 0.59 16.27
C ILE A 91 19.20 1.65 16.67
N GLY A 92 18.87 2.95 16.62
CA GLY A 92 19.81 4.03 16.97
C GLY A 92 20.73 4.48 15.82
N HIS A 93 20.55 3.95 14.61
CA HIS A 93 21.33 4.39 13.44
C HIS A 93 21.04 5.85 13.03
N MET A 94 19.95 6.44 13.52
CA MET A 94 19.58 7.85 13.31
C MET A 94 20.04 8.79 14.44
N ASP A 95 20.94 8.36 15.32
CA ASP A 95 21.32 9.16 16.50
C ASP A 95 22.13 10.42 16.19
N THR A 96 22.96 10.37 15.16
CA THR A 96 23.73 11.53 14.70
C THR A 96 23.01 12.24 13.56
N ALA A 97 22.93 13.57 13.62
CA ALA A 97 22.28 14.39 12.58
C ALA A 97 22.85 14.12 11.16
N LYS A 98 24.16 13.87 11.06
CA LYS A 98 24.83 13.55 9.80
C LYS A 98 24.34 12.23 9.19
N ASP A 99 24.16 11.20 9.99
CA ASP A 99 23.76 9.87 9.51
C ASP A 99 22.25 9.79 9.28
N MET A 100 21.47 10.50 10.09
CA MET A 100 20.04 10.73 9.84
C MET A 100 19.81 11.39 8.47
N TRP A 101 20.46 12.52 8.18
CA TRP A 101 20.31 13.22 6.90
C TRP A 101 20.81 12.42 5.70
N LYS A 102 21.91 11.67 5.86
CA LYS A 102 22.35 10.73 4.82
C LYS A 102 21.25 9.72 4.52
N MET A 103 20.76 8.99 5.52
CA MET A 103 19.72 7.96 5.31
C MET A 103 18.45 8.53 4.70
N ILE A 104 18.00 9.69 5.17
CA ILE A 104 16.85 10.40 4.61
C ILE A 104 17.07 10.70 3.13
N MET A 105 18.19 11.34 2.78
CA MET A 105 18.47 11.74 1.39
C MET A 105 18.59 10.55 0.45
N GLY A 106 19.24 9.46 0.87
CA GLY A 106 19.36 8.27 0.02
C GLY A 106 18.01 7.59 -0.19
N ASN A 107 17.21 7.42 0.86
CA ASN A 107 15.92 6.76 0.74
C ASN A 107 14.91 7.62 -0.04
N LEU A 108 14.94 8.94 0.15
CA LEU A 108 14.13 9.86 -0.65
C LEU A 108 14.52 9.77 -2.14
N ALA A 109 15.82 9.78 -2.44
CA ALA A 109 16.31 9.61 -3.80
C ALA A 109 15.93 8.25 -4.41
N LEU A 110 16.02 7.17 -3.64
CA LEU A 110 15.60 5.83 -4.07
C LEU A 110 14.12 5.82 -4.46
N ILE A 111 13.25 6.39 -3.62
CA ILE A 111 11.82 6.47 -3.90
C ILE A 111 11.55 7.30 -5.16
N GLN A 112 12.25 8.43 -5.37
CA GLN A 112 12.05 9.22 -6.58
C GLN A 112 12.39 8.43 -7.85
N VAL A 113 13.47 7.63 -7.82
CA VAL A 113 13.82 6.72 -8.92
C VAL A 113 12.71 5.69 -9.14
N GLN A 114 12.29 5.01 -8.07
CA GLN A 114 11.27 3.97 -8.16
C GLN A 114 9.92 4.53 -8.61
N ALA A 115 9.46 5.65 -8.06
CA ALA A 115 8.21 6.31 -8.42
C ALA A 115 8.18 6.74 -9.89
N THR A 116 9.28 7.33 -10.39
CA THR A 116 9.38 7.73 -11.81
C THR A 116 9.28 6.52 -12.73
N VAL A 117 10.03 5.46 -12.45
CA VAL A 117 10.06 4.25 -13.28
C VAL A 117 8.72 3.51 -13.20
N VAL A 118 8.16 3.35 -12.01
CA VAL A 118 6.90 2.63 -11.83
C VAL A 118 5.72 3.43 -12.39
N GLY A 119 5.71 4.75 -12.25
CA GLY A 119 4.71 5.60 -12.91
C GLY A 119 4.76 5.47 -14.43
N PHE A 120 5.96 5.41 -15.01
CA PHE A 120 6.14 5.17 -16.45
C PHE A 120 5.70 3.76 -16.87
N LEU A 121 6.03 2.73 -16.09
CA LEU A 121 5.60 1.36 -16.40
C LEU A 121 4.09 1.17 -16.20
N ALA A 122 3.49 1.84 -15.22
CA ALA A 122 2.06 1.80 -14.94
C ALA A 122 1.26 2.46 -16.08
N SER A 123 1.76 3.54 -16.69
CA SER A 123 1.11 4.13 -17.87
C SER A 123 1.19 3.21 -19.09
N ILE A 124 2.32 2.55 -19.30
CA ILE A 124 2.44 1.52 -20.35
C ILE A 124 1.46 0.37 -20.10
N ALA A 125 1.39 -0.13 -18.86
CA ALA A 125 0.46 -1.19 -18.49
C ALA A 125 -1.01 -0.77 -18.70
N ALA A 126 -1.37 0.46 -18.32
CA ALA A 126 -2.71 1.02 -18.54
C ALA A 126 -3.05 1.09 -20.03
N VAL A 127 -2.13 1.56 -20.87
CA VAL A 127 -2.33 1.63 -22.33
C VAL A 127 -2.47 0.22 -22.94
N ILE A 128 -1.65 -0.74 -22.52
CA ILE A 128 -1.74 -2.13 -22.99
C ILE A 128 -3.07 -2.76 -22.58
N PHE A 129 -3.46 -2.63 -21.32
CA PHE A 129 -4.68 -3.21 -20.79
C PHE A 129 -5.96 -2.50 -21.28
N GLY A 130 -5.89 -1.21 -21.63
CA GLY A 130 -6.98 -0.52 -22.31
C GLY A 130 -7.10 -0.94 -23.78
N TRP A 131 -5.98 -1.18 -24.45
CA TRP A 131 -5.97 -1.60 -25.85
C TRP A 131 -6.49 -3.03 -26.08
N ILE A 132 -6.16 -3.99 -25.19
CA ILE A 132 -6.53 -5.41 -25.36
C ILE A 132 -8.05 -5.62 -25.53
N PRO A 133 -8.94 -5.01 -24.71
CA PRO A 133 -10.38 -5.18 -24.84
C PRO A 133 -11.03 -4.32 -25.94
N GLU A 134 -10.53 -3.11 -26.18
CA GLU A 134 -11.21 -2.11 -27.02
C GLU A 134 -10.62 -1.96 -28.43
N GLY A 135 -9.37 -2.38 -28.63
CA GLY A 135 -8.69 -2.38 -29.93
C GLY A 135 -8.32 -1.01 -30.48
N HIS A 136 -8.69 0.09 -29.83
CA HIS A 136 -8.40 1.45 -30.26
C HIS A 136 -7.16 2.01 -29.57
N PHE A 137 -6.10 2.27 -30.34
CA PHE A 137 -4.89 2.92 -29.83
C PHE A 137 -4.85 4.39 -30.24
N ARG A 138 -4.93 5.30 -29.27
CA ARG A 138 -4.76 6.75 -29.48
C ARG A 138 -3.46 7.22 -28.84
N LEU A 139 -2.51 7.64 -29.68
CA LEU A 139 -1.20 8.09 -29.22
C LEU A 139 -1.31 9.29 -28.24
N GLY A 140 -2.27 10.19 -28.45
CA GLY A 140 -2.51 11.33 -27.56
C GLY A 140 -2.88 10.91 -26.13
N HIS A 141 -3.75 9.91 -25.97
CA HIS A 141 -4.11 9.36 -24.66
C HIS A 141 -2.90 8.69 -24.01
N ALA A 142 -2.11 7.92 -24.77
CA ALA A 142 -0.93 7.25 -24.25
C ALA A 142 0.12 8.25 -23.72
N VAL A 143 0.37 9.34 -24.44
CA VAL A 143 1.31 10.39 -24.04
C VAL A 143 0.78 11.17 -22.82
N LEU A 144 -0.52 11.49 -22.81
CA LEU A 144 -1.19 12.15 -21.68
C LEU A 144 -1.08 11.30 -20.40
N LEU A 145 -1.49 10.03 -20.47
CA LEU A 145 -1.41 9.08 -19.35
C LEU A 145 0.02 8.93 -18.85
N CYS A 146 0.99 8.88 -19.75
CA CYS A 146 2.39 8.76 -19.38
C CYS A 146 2.90 9.98 -18.62
N ALA A 147 2.66 11.18 -19.15
CA ALA A 147 3.07 12.43 -18.52
C ALA A 147 2.43 12.62 -17.15
N SER A 148 1.10 12.45 -17.06
CA SER A 148 0.36 12.62 -15.81
C SER A 148 0.68 11.54 -14.79
N SER A 149 0.89 10.29 -15.21
CA SER A 149 1.31 9.19 -14.33
C SER A 149 2.68 9.46 -13.71
N VAL A 150 3.69 9.79 -14.54
CA VAL A 150 5.05 10.04 -14.05
C VAL A 150 5.08 11.27 -13.14
N ALA A 151 4.42 12.36 -13.54
CA ALA A 151 4.32 13.57 -12.72
C ALA A 151 3.63 13.28 -11.38
N THR A 152 2.50 12.57 -11.40
CA THR A 152 1.76 12.19 -10.19
C THR A 152 2.61 11.32 -9.28
N ALA A 153 3.17 10.22 -9.79
CA ALA A 153 3.96 9.30 -9.01
C ALA A 153 5.15 10.01 -8.34
N PHE A 154 5.84 10.87 -9.10
CA PHE A 154 6.96 11.67 -8.58
C PHE A 154 6.53 12.65 -7.49
N ILE A 155 5.54 13.50 -7.77
CA ILE A 155 5.09 14.56 -6.84
C ILE A 155 4.46 13.94 -5.59
N ALA A 156 3.60 12.93 -5.74
CA ALA A 156 2.97 12.23 -4.64
C ALA A 156 4.01 11.59 -3.72
N SER A 157 4.95 10.83 -4.30
CA SER A 157 5.99 10.14 -3.53
C SER A 157 6.96 11.12 -2.85
N LEU A 158 7.23 12.28 -3.47
CA LEU A 158 8.04 13.34 -2.86
C LEU A 158 7.31 13.97 -1.67
N LEU A 159 6.05 14.38 -1.87
CA LEU A 159 5.25 15.01 -0.82
C LEU A 159 5.03 14.07 0.35
N LEU A 160 4.59 12.83 0.09
CA LEU A 160 4.37 11.88 1.17
C LEU A 160 5.70 11.48 1.82
N GLY A 161 6.77 11.26 1.05
CA GLY A 161 8.10 11.01 1.59
C GLY A 161 8.54 12.08 2.60
N LEU A 162 8.36 13.37 2.28
CA LEU A 162 8.67 14.48 3.18
C LEU A 162 7.77 14.50 4.43
N ILE A 163 6.47 14.24 4.27
CA ILE A 163 5.54 14.12 5.40
C ILE A 163 5.99 12.98 6.32
N MET A 164 6.32 11.82 5.76
CA MET A 164 6.77 10.64 6.50
C MET A 164 8.04 10.91 7.29
N ILE A 165 9.04 11.53 6.66
CA ILE A 165 10.27 11.95 7.34
C ILE A 165 9.96 12.89 8.51
N GLY A 166 9.08 13.87 8.30
CA GLY A 166 8.65 14.81 9.34
C GLY A 166 7.98 14.10 10.52
N VAL A 167 7.07 13.17 10.25
CA VAL A 167 6.39 12.35 11.27
C VAL A 167 7.40 11.53 12.05
N ILE A 168 8.32 10.84 11.40
CA ILE A 168 9.32 9.99 12.07
C ILE A 168 10.22 10.81 13.00
N ILE A 169 10.70 11.96 12.54
CA ILE A 169 11.53 12.87 13.36
C ILE A 169 10.72 13.42 14.55
N ALA A 170 9.46 13.78 14.34
CA ALA A 170 8.59 14.28 15.39
C ALA A 170 8.28 13.21 16.44
N SER A 171 7.90 12.00 16.01
CA SER A 171 7.66 10.85 16.90
C SER A 171 8.88 10.57 17.77
N ARG A 172 10.09 10.60 17.19
CA ARG A 172 11.34 10.41 17.94
C ARG A 172 11.57 11.50 18.99
N LYS A 173 11.30 12.77 18.68
CA LYS A 173 11.44 13.88 19.65
C LYS A 173 10.46 13.76 20.82
N VAL A 174 9.29 13.16 20.59
CA VAL A 174 8.24 12.97 21.61
C VAL A 174 8.42 11.64 22.35
N GLY A 175 9.33 10.76 21.90
CA GLY A 175 9.54 9.43 22.49
C GLY A 175 8.45 8.42 22.14
N ILE A 176 7.65 8.69 21.10
CA ILE A 176 6.66 7.74 20.57
C ILE A 176 7.34 6.90 19.49
N ASN A 177 7.09 5.59 19.47
CA ASN A 177 7.60 4.73 18.41
C ASN A 177 7.08 5.24 17.04
N PRO A 178 7.96 5.62 16.09
CA PRO A 178 7.55 6.12 14.79
C PRO A 178 6.68 5.14 14.01
N ASP A 179 6.78 3.82 14.21
CA ASP A 179 5.93 2.83 13.54
C ASP A 179 4.43 3.00 13.84
N ASN A 180 4.11 3.44 15.06
CA ASN A 180 2.74 3.60 15.53
C ASN A 180 2.05 4.84 14.95
N VAL A 181 2.81 5.77 14.36
CA VAL A 181 2.30 7.06 13.87
C VAL A 181 2.58 7.23 12.38
N ALA A 182 3.73 6.79 11.89
CA ALA A 182 4.14 6.91 10.51
C ALA A 182 3.27 6.04 9.59
N THR A 183 3.19 4.74 9.87
CA THR A 183 2.44 3.78 9.05
C THR A 183 0.97 4.19 8.82
N PRO A 184 0.22 4.64 9.84
CA PRO A 184 -1.18 5.03 9.66
C PRO A 184 -1.37 6.36 8.95
N ILE A 185 -0.41 7.29 9.09
CA ILE A 185 -0.42 8.56 8.34
C ILE A 185 -0.07 8.32 6.87
N ALA A 186 0.92 7.46 6.59
CA ALA A 186 1.21 7.03 5.22
C ALA A 186 -0.04 6.40 4.59
N ALA A 187 -0.65 5.47 5.32
CA ALA A 187 -1.84 4.77 4.90
C ALA A 187 -3.04 5.68 4.59
N SER A 188 -3.25 6.73 5.39
CA SER A 188 -4.39 7.65 5.25
C SER A 188 -4.18 8.70 4.17
N LEU A 189 -2.98 9.29 4.09
CA LEU A 189 -2.69 10.37 3.16
C LEU A 189 -2.26 9.88 1.78
N GLY A 190 -1.62 8.72 1.68
CA GLY A 190 -1.06 8.22 0.43
C GLY A 190 -2.09 8.10 -0.68
N ASP A 191 -3.22 7.43 -0.42
CA ASP A 191 -4.25 7.24 -1.44
C ASP A 191 -4.92 8.57 -1.81
N LEU A 192 -5.18 9.42 -0.82
CA LEU A 192 -5.83 10.71 -1.01
C LEU A 192 -4.96 11.67 -1.83
N ILE A 193 -3.67 11.80 -1.48
CA ILE A 193 -2.72 12.67 -2.18
C ILE A 193 -2.51 12.17 -3.61
N THR A 194 -2.24 10.87 -3.77
CA THR A 194 -1.95 10.27 -5.07
C THR A 194 -3.14 10.42 -6.02
N LEU A 195 -4.36 10.10 -5.56
CA LEU A 195 -5.54 10.23 -6.41
C LEU A 195 -5.87 11.69 -6.74
N SER A 196 -5.75 12.60 -5.76
CA SER A 196 -6.02 14.02 -5.98
C SER A 196 -5.03 14.62 -6.99
N LEU A 197 -3.75 14.26 -6.89
CA LEU A 197 -2.73 14.66 -7.85
C LEU A 197 -2.94 14.02 -9.22
N LEU A 198 -3.34 12.74 -9.28
CA LEU A 198 -3.68 12.10 -10.54
C LEU A 198 -4.81 12.84 -11.25
N ALA A 199 -5.91 13.09 -10.56
CA ALA A 199 -7.04 13.81 -11.11
C ALA A 199 -6.65 15.22 -11.56
N GLY A 200 -5.86 15.93 -10.74
CA GLY A 200 -5.38 17.26 -11.07
C GLY A 200 -4.46 17.29 -12.31
N THR A 201 -3.45 16.43 -12.35
CA THR A 201 -2.46 16.40 -13.45
C THR A 201 -3.06 15.90 -14.76
N VAL A 202 -3.93 14.88 -14.72
CA VAL A 202 -4.62 14.38 -15.91
C VAL A 202 -5.56 15.46 -16.45
N SER A 203 -6.30 16.14 -15.58
CA SER A 203 -7.23 17.20 -16.00
C SER A 203 -6.51 18.44 -16.52
N SER A 204 -5.41 18.86 -15.89
CA SER A 204 -4.65 20.02 -16.36
C SER A 204 -3.99 19.73 -17.71
N SER A 205 -3.40 18.55 -17.88
CA SER A 205 -2.79 18.14 -19.15
C SER A 205 -3.82 17.91 -20.26
N HIS A 206 -5.07 17.55 -19.92
CA HIS A 206 -6.17 17.45 -20.89
C HIS A 206 -6.75 18.82 -21.27
N ALA A 207 -6.90 19.74 -20.30
CA ALA A 207 -7.43 21.09 -20.57
C ALA A 207 -6.47 21.93 -21.42
N GLU A 208 -5.17 21.83 -21.16
CA GLU A 208 -4.12 22.52 -21.92
C GLU A 208 -3.55 21.63 -23.04
N TYR A 209 -4.36 20.74 -23.62
CA TYR A 209 -3.89 19.73 -24.58
C TYR A 209 -3.03 20.37 -25.68
N ASN A 210 -1.73 20.14 -25.55
CA ASN A 210 -0.69 20.64 -26.43
C ASN A 210 0.24 19.47 -26.71
N ASP A 211 0.41 19.14 -27.99
CA ASP A 211 1.18 17.99 -28.46
C ASP A 211 2.61 17.96 -27.90
N TYR A 212 3.16 19.10 -27.46
CA TYR A 212 4.50 19.22 -26.90
C TYR A 212 4.57 19.30 -25.38
N ALA A 213 3.48 19.66 -24.68
CA ALA A 213 3.51 19.88 -23.23
C ALA A 213 3.65 18.57 -22.46
N SER A 214 2.80 17.57 -22.76
CA SER A 214 2.84 16.28 -22.08
C SER A 214 4.16 15.51 -22.30
N PRO A 215 4.71 15.40 -23.53
CA PRO A 215 6.04 14.84 -23.72
C PRO A 215 7.15 15.58 -22.96
N LEU A 216 7.09 16.92 -22.91
CA LEU A 216 8.09 17.72 -22.21
C LEU A 216 8.06 17.45 -20.69
N VAL A 217 6.87 17.40 -20.08
CA VAL A 217 6.69 17.07 -18.67
C VAL A 217 7.28 15.68 -18.38
N CYS A 218 6.93 14.68 -19.19
CA CYS A 218 7.49 13.34 -19.04
C CYS A 218 9.02 13.34 -19.19
N ALA A 219 9.56 14.05 -20.19
CA ALA A 219 10.99 14.13 -20.43
C ALA A 219 11.74 14.78 -19.26
N VAL A 220 11.19 15.83 -18.65
CA VAL A 220 11.79 16.51 -17.49
C VAL A 220 11.91 15.55 -16.30
N PHE A 221 10.84 14.85 -15.93
CA PHE A 221 10.88 13.92 -14.79
C PHE A 221 11.81 12.73 -15.05
N VAL A 222 11.80 12.17 -16.27
CA VAL A 222 12.71 11.09 -16.66
C VAL A 222 14.17 11.58 -16.65
N ALA A 223 14.45 12.81 -17.11
CA ALA A 223 15.78 13.40 -17.10
C ALA A 223 16.31 13.69 -15.69
N MET A 224 15.43 13.83 -14.69
CA MET A 224 15.83 13.92 -13.27
C MET A 224 16.23 12.57 -12.69
N CYS A 225 15.80 11.44 -13.26
CA CYS A 225 16.07 10.10 -12.73
C CYS A 225 17.57 9.78 -12.56
N PRO A 226 18.47 10.06 -13.53
CA PRO A 226 19.92 9.87 -13.36
C PRO A 226 20.48 10.59 -12.14
N LEU A 227 20.02 11.80 -11.83
CA LEU A 227 20.46 12.55 -10.65
C LEU A 227 20.10 11.81 -9.36
N TRP A 228 18.87 11.32 -9.26
CA TRP A 228 18.41 10.56 -8.10
C TRP A 228 19.13 9.22 -7.97
N VAL A 229 19.41 8.53 -9.08
CA VAL A 229 20.24 7.31 -9.09
C VAL A 229 21.64 7.60 -8.55
N LEU A 230 22.26 8.71 -8.96
CA LEU A 230 23.59 9.08 -8.46
C LEU A 230 23.59 9.36 -6.96
N ILE A 231 22.53 10.01 -6.44
CA ILE A 231 22.38 10.26 -5.00
C ILE A 231 22.16 8.96 -4.23
N ALA A 232 21.23 8.11 -4.68
CA ALA A 232 20.89 6.85 -4.03
C ALA A 232 22.04 5.82 -4.09
N ARG A 233 22.89 5.85 -5.12
CA ARG A 233 24.08 4.96 -5.20
C ARG A 233 25.17 5.29 -4.19
N ARG A 234 25.22 6.52 -3.66
CA ARG A 234 26.24 6.93 -2.68
C ARG A 234 26.05 6.30 -1.31
N ILE A 235 24.86 5.79 -1.01
CA ILE A 235 24.54 5.22 0.30
C ILE A 235 24.44 3.70 0.17
N PRO A 236 25.18 2.92 0.98
CA PRO A 236 25.26 1.47 0.82
C PRO A 236 23.90 0.76 0.85
N SER A 237 23.03 1.11 1.81
CA SER A 237 21.71 0.50 1.97
C SER A 237 20.80 0.73 0.75
N THR A 238 20.76 1.95 0.22
CA THR A 238 19.92 2.27 -0.94
C THR A 238 20.53 1.79 -2.25
N ARG A 239 21.85 1.64 -2.31
CA ARG A 239 22.54 1.05 -3.47
C ARG A 239 22.15 -0.41 -3.66
N GLU A 240 22.06 -1.20 -2.59
CA GLU A 240 21.63 -2.60 -2.67
C GLU A 240 20.20 -2.72 -3.20
N LEU A 241 19.32 -1.83 -2.73
CA LEU A 241 17.91 -1.77 -3.13
C LEU A 241 17.72 -1.27 -4.56
N LEU A 242 18.62 -0.43 -5.08
CA LEU A 242 18.64 -0.05 -6.49
C LEU A 242 18.93 -1.22 -7.43
N TYR A 243 19.51 -2.33 -6.96
CA TYR A 243 19.77 -3.51 -7.79
C TYR A 243 18.77 -4.63 -7.53
N SER A 244 18.37 -4.85 -6.28
CA SER A 244 17.51 -5.96 -5.87
C SER A 244 16.02 -5.61 -5.73
N GLY A 245 15.68 -4.33 -5.52
CA GLY A 245 14.33 -3.91 -5.13
C GLY A 245 13.32 -3.79 -6.27
N TRP A 246 13.67 -4.13 -7.52
CA TRP A 246 12.79 -3.94 -8.67
C TRP A 246 11.75 -5.05 -8.84
N GLU A 247 12.13 -6.29 -8.54
CA GLU A 247 11.25 -7.46 -8.70
C GLU A 247 9.91 -7.29 -7.95
N PRO A 248 9.89 -7.02 -6.63
CA PRO A 248 8.63 -6.92 -5.91
C PRO A 248 7.81 -5.71 -6.36
N VAL A 249 8.47 -4.60 -6.70
CA VAL A 249 7.80 -3.34 -7.08
C VAL A 249 7.13 -3.46 -8.46
N ILE A 250 7.82 -4.03 -9.45
CA ILE A 250 7.29 -4.16 -10.82
C ILE A 250 6.16 -5.19 -10.86
N ILE A 251 6.33 -6.33 -10.20
CA ILE A 251 5.30 -7.38 -10.15
C ILE A 251 4.07 -6.89 -9.37
N ALA A 252 4.26 -6.19 -8.24
CA ALA A 252 3.16 -5.59 -7.50
C ALA A 252 2.37 -4.59 -8.35
N MET A 253 3.07 -3.69 -9.06
CA MET A 253 2.41 -2.76 -10.00
C MET A 253 1.61 -3.51 -11.06
N ALA A 254 2.17 -4.57 -11.67
CA ALA A 254 1.47 -5.35 -12.68
C ALA A 254 0.19 -6.01 -12.14
N ILE A 255 0.23 -6.56 -10.92
CA ILE A 255 -0.94 -7.14 -10.24
C ILE A 255 -1.99 -6.06 -9.96
N SER A 256 -1.61 -4.91 -9.40
CA SER A 256 -2.53 -3.80 -9.13
C SER A 256 -3.15 -3.24 -10.42
N SER A 257 -2.41 -3.19 -11.53
CA SER A 257 -2.97 -2.80 -12.84
C SER A 257 -4.07 -3.74 -13.34
N VAL A 258 -4.01 -5.05 -13.03
CA VAL A 258 -5.12 -5.97 -13.32
C VAL A 258 -6.36 -5.61 -12.49
N GLY A 259 -6.18 -5.21 -11.22
CA GLY A 259 -7.24 -4.64 -10.41
C GLY A 259 -7.83 -3.36 -11.03
N GLY A 260 -6.97 -2.49 -11.58
CA GLY A 260 -7.37 -1.33 -12.38
C GLY A 260 -8.21 -1.66 -13.59
N LEU A 261 -7.89 -2.73 -14.31
CA LEU A 261 -8.69 -3.18 -15.46
C LEU A 261 -10.10 -3.63 -15.02
N ILE A 262 -10.22 -4.28 -13.87
CA ILE A 262 -11.54 -4.62 -13.30
C ILE A 262 -12.31 -3.34 -12.93
N LEU A 263 -11.62 -2.36 -12.33
CA LEU A 263 -12.22 -1.07 -11.97
C LEU A 263 -12.73 -0.31 -13.21
N ASP A 264 -11.93 -0.22 -14.28
CA ASP A 264 -12.33 0.37 -15.56
C ASP A 264 -13.64 -0.26 -16.07
N LYS A 265 -13.64 -1.59 -16.27
CA LYS A 265 -14.82 -2.29 -16.82
C LYS A 265 -16.06 -2.23 -15.95
N THR A 266 -15.90 -2.04 -14.66
CA THR A 266 -17.04 -1.92 -13.73
C THR A 266 -17.56 -0.49 -13.69
N VAL A 267 -16.70 0.53 -13.60
CA VAL A 267 -17.12 1.93 -13.54
C VAL A 267 -17.74 2.40 -14.86
N THR A 268 -17.27 1.92 -16.01
CA THR A 268 -17.91 2.22 -17.31
C THR A 268 -19.31 1.60 -17.45
N ASN A 269 -19.66 0.61 -16.62
CA ASN A 269 -20.98 -0.02 -16.67
C ASN A 269 -21.96 0.71 -15.74
N PRO A 270 -23.06 1.28 -16.28
CA PRO A 270 -24.03 2.05 -15.48
C PRO A 270 -24.70 1.22 -14.38
N ASN A 271 -24.75 -0.12 -14.49
CA ASN A 271 -25.32 -0.99 -13.46
C ASN A 271 -24.45 -1.10 -12.20
N PHE A 272 -23.21 -0.63 -12.27
CA PHE A 272 -22.25 -0.65 -11.16
C PHE A 272 -21.88 0.77 -10.70
N ALA A 273 -22.73 1.76 -11.01
CA ALA A 273 -22.61 3.11 -10.49
C ALA A 273 -22.44 3.08 -8.97
N GLY A 274 -21.41 3.79 -8.49
CA GLY A 274 -21.05 3.84 -7.07
C GLY A 274 -19.94 2.87 -6.63
N MET A 275 -19.47 1.95 -7.47
CA MET A 275 -18.33 1.08 -7.08
C MET A 275 -17.05 1.87 -6.77
N ALA A 276 -16.83 2.98 -7.48
CA ALA A 276 -15.65 3.82 -7.36
C ALA A 276 -15.38 4.25 -5.90
N VAL A 277 -16.40 4.69 -5.16
CA VAL A 277 -16.24 5.17 -3.78
C VAL A 277 -15.77 4.07 -2.82
N PHE A 278 -16.15 2.81 -3.07
CA PHE A 278 -15.84 1.68 -2.20
C PHE A 278 -14.49 1.04 -2.50
N THR A 279 -13.93 1.26 -3.70
CA THR A 279 -12.70 0.61 -4.15
C THR A 279 -11.49 0.99 -3.31
N PRO A 280 -11.19 2.30 -3.07
CA PRO A 280 -10.09 2.67 -2.19
C PRO A 280 -10.26 2.14 -0.75
N VAL A 281 -11.50 2.02 -0.26
CA VAL A 281 -11.77 1.53 1.10
C VAL A 281 -11.49 0.03 1.22
N ILE A 282 -12.02 -0.80 0.31
CA ILE A 282 -11.81 -2.25 0.38
C ILE A 282 -10.35 -2.63 0.12
N ASN A 283 -9.70 -1.96 -0.83
CA ASN A 283 -8.30 -2.20 -1.15
C ASN A 283 -7.38 -1.66 -0.05
N GLY A 284 -7.59 -0.40 0.35
CA GLY A 284 -6.76 0.28 1.34
C GLY A 284 -6.85 -0.37 2.71
N VAL A 285 -8.04 -0.72 3.21
CA VAL A 285 -8.19 -1.38 4.51
C VAL A 285 -7.51 -2.76 4.52
N GLY A 286 -7.75 -3.58 3.49
CA GLY A 286 -7.12 -4.90 3.37
C GLY A 286 -5.59 -4.83 3.26
N GLY A 287 -5.08 -3.95 2.39
CA GLY A 287 -3.66 -3.71 2.19
C GLY A 287 -2.94 -3.21 3.45
N ASN A 288 -3.56 -2.28 4.18
CA ASN A 288 -2.97 -1.75 5.42
C ASN A 288 -2.91 -2.81 6.53
N LEU A 289 -3.97 -3.60 6.72
CA LEU A 289 -4.00 -4.67 7.74
C LEU A 289 -2.93 -5.73 7.47
N VAL A 290 -2.83 -6.17 6.21
CA VAL A 290 -1.89 -7.23 5.84
C VAL A 290 -0.44 -6.75 5.94
N ALA A 291 -0.16 -5.50 5.60
CA ALA A 291 1.18 -4.95 5.72
C ALA A 291 1.63 -4.79 7.19
N VAL A 292 0.72 -4.35 8.09
CA VAL A 292 0.98 -4.35 9.55
C VAL A 292 1.28 -5.76 10.04
N GLN A 293 0.52 -6.77 9.60
CA GLN A 293 0.77 -8.16 9.97
C GLN A 293 2.12 -8.66 9.43
N ALA A 294 2.44 -8.40 8.16
CA ALA A 294 3.69 -8.84 7.55
C ALA A 294 4.91 -8.24 8.26
N SER A 295 4.88 -6.93 8.54
CA SER A 295 5.94 -6.24 9.27
C SER A 295 6.09 -6.74 10.71
N ARG A 296 4.99 -7.04 11.42
CA ARG A 296 5.05 -7.65 12.77
C ARG A 296 5.71 -9.03 12.75
N ILE A 297 5.37 -9.87 11.77
CA ILE A 297 5.98 -11.21 11.64
C ILE A 297 7.47 -11.07 11.29
N SER A 298 7.84 -10.19 10.37
CA SER A 298 9.24 -9.92 10.01
C SER A 298 10.05 -9.45 11.22
N THR A 299 9.54 -8.45 11.94
CA THR A 299 10.17 -7.91 13.16
C THR A 299 10.36 -9.00 14.21
N TYR A 300 9.36 -9.85 14.43
CA TYR A 300 9.47 -10.98 15.35
C TYR A 300 10.59 -11.95 14.94
N LEU A 301 10.75 -12.24 13.65
CA LEU A 301 11.82 -13.12 13.15
C LEU A 301 13.21 -12.49 13.36
N HIS A 302 13.35 -11.18 13.11
CA HIS A 302 14.59 -10.43 13.36
C HIS A 302 14.95 -10.38 14.85
N MET A 303 13.99 -10.09 15.73
CA MET A 303 14.24 -9.96 17.17
C MET A 303 14.61 -11.28 17.86
N ASN A 304 14.09 -12.41 17.37
CA ASN A 304 14.43 -13.72 17.91
C ASN A 304 15.78 -14.28 17.42
N GLY A 305 16.54 -13.50 16.64
CA GLY A 305 17.90 -13.86 16.22
C GLY A 305 17.99 -15.11 15.35
N LEU A 306 16.89 -15.53 14.71
CA LEU A 306 16.87 -16.68 13.82
C LEU A 306 17.67 -16.34 12.55
N PRO A 307 18.76 -17.05 12.21
CA PRO A 307 19.53 -16.72 11.02
C PRO A 307 18.65 -16.89 9.77
N MET A 308 18.62 -15.85 8.92
CA MET A 308 18.02 -15.91 7.60
C MET A 308 18.73 -16.98 6.76
N GLY A 309 17.97 -17.89 6.15
CA GLY A 309 18.53 -18.95 5.30
C GLY A 309 19.36 -20.03 6.02
N ASP A 310 19.02 -20.40 7.26
CA ASP A 310 19.68 -21.49 8.00
C ASP A 310 19.83 -22.77 7.14
N PRO A 311 21.06 -23.31 6.94
CA PRO A 311 21.32 -24.50 6.13
C PRO A 311 20.71 -25.80 6.69
N ASN A 312 20.31 -25.83 7.97
CA ASN A 312 19.54 -26.92 8.56
C ASN A 312 18.15 -26.41 8.96
N PRO A 313 17.25 -26.14 8.00
CA PRO A 313 15.91 -25.71 8.33
C PRO A 313 15.24 -26.84 9.12
N THR A 314 14.89 -26.60 10.39
CA THR A 314 13.82 -27.40 11.01
C THR A 314 12.65 -27.34 10.01
N PRO A 315 12.10 -28.47 9.53
CA PRO A 315 11.07 -28.46 8.51
C PRO A 315 9.87 -27.70 9.04
N ARG A 316 9.80 -26.40 8.71
CA ARG A 316 8.67 -25.55 9.04
C ARG A 316 7.54 -26.06 8.16
N LYS A 317 6.65 -26.87 8.75
CA LYS A 317 5.41 -27.28 8.10
C LYS A 317 4.76 -26.03 7.51
N CYS A 318 4.35 -26.09 6.25
CA CYS A 318 3.60 -24.99 5.64
C CYS A 318 2.49 -24.58 6.62
N PRO A 319 2.43 -23.30 7.01
CA PRO A 319 1.39 -22.86 7.92
C PRO A 319 0.04 -23.20 7.30
N THR A 320 -0.74 -24.01 8.02
CA THR A 320 -2.14 -24.26 7.67
C THR A 320 -2.98 -23.07 8.14
N PRO A 321 -4.15 -22.80 7.53
CA PRO A 321 -5.05 -21.75 8.00
C PRO A 321 -5.37 -21.89 9.49
N CYS A 322 -5.50 -23.14 9.97
CA CYS A 322 -5.70 -23.45 11.38
C CYS A 322 -4.53 -23.00 12.26
N THR A 323 -3.28 -23.21 11.84
CA THR A 323 -2.12 -22.75 12.61
C THR A 323 -1.94 -21.24 12.56
N SER A 324 -2.26 -20.59 11.43
CA SER A 324 -2.13 -19.13 11.29
C SER A 324 -3.15 -18.38 12.14
N PHE A 325 -4.41 -18.82 12.19
CA PHE A 325 -5.47 -18.12 12.94
C PHE A 325 -5.74 -18.70 14.34
N PHE A 326 -5.65 -20.01 14.53
CA PHE A 326 -5.99 -20.67 15.80
C PHE A 326 -4.76 -21.07 16.61
N GLY A 327 -3.56 -20.68 16.19
CA GLY A 327 -2.33 -20.85 16.94
C GLY A 327 -2.28 -20.04 18.24
N SER A 328 -1.49 -20.51 19.20
CA SER A 328 -1.22 -19.82 20.46
C SER A 328 -0.15 -18.73 20.36
N SER A 329 0.50 -18.59 19.20
CA SER A 329 1.60 -17.64 18.96
C SER A 329 1.11 -16.18 18.97
N VAL A 330 2.03 -15.25 19.19
CA VAL A 330 1.75 -13.79 19.13
C VAL A 330 1.24 -13.39 17.74
N ASN A 331 1.81 -13.98 16.68
CA ASN A 331 1.41 -13.73 15.29
C ASN A 331 -0.03 -14.17 15.01
N SER A 332 -0.45 -15.33 15.52
CA SER A 332 -1.83 -15.82 15.41
C SER A 332 -2.83 -15.01 16.25
N ARG A 333 -2.39 -14.43 17.38
CA ARG A 333 -3.21 -13.49 18.16
C ARG A 333 -3.40 -12.17 17.41
N SER A 334 -2.32 -11.63 16.82
CA SER A 334 -2.37 -10.42 15.99
C SER A 334 -3.31 -10.60 14.81
N ALA A 335 -3.18 -11.69 14.05
CA ALA A 335 -4.05 -11.99 12.91
C ALA A 335 -5.54 -12.03 13.29
N ARG A 336 -5.89 -12.63 14.44
CA ARG A 336 -7.28 -12.65 14.95
C ARG A 336 -7.80 -11.27 15.30
N VAL A 337 -6.99 -10.44 15.96
CA VAL A 337 -7.37 -9.07 16.33
C VAL A 337 -7.61 -8.23 15.07
N LEU A 338 -6.71 -8.31 14.09
CA LEU A 338 -6.84 -7.61 12.81
C LEU A 338 -8.08 -8.07 12.04
N PHE A 339 -8.34 -9.38 11.97
CA PHE A 339 -9.53 -9.93 11.33
C PHE A 339 -10.84 -9.51 12.02
N LEU A 340 -10.88 -9.49 13.36
CA LEU A 340 -12.04 -9.03 14.12
C LEU A 340 -12.33 -7.54 13.94
N LEU A 341 -11.32 -6.73 13.59
CA LEU A 341 -11.47 -5.30 13.36
C LEU A 341 -12.10 -4.97 12.00
N VAL A 342 -12.06 -5.90 11.03
CA VAL A 342 -12.59 -5.72 9.67
C VAL A 342 -14.07 -5.36 9.70
N ALA A 343 -14.92 -6.22 10.29
CA ALA A 343 -16.37 -6.02 10.27
C ALA A 343 -16.81 -4.67 10.92
N PRO A 344 -16.44 -4.34 12.17
CA PRO A 344 -16.82 -3.06 12.76
C PRO A 344 -16.19 -1.86 12.03
N GLY A 345 -14.96 -2.00 11.53
CA GLY A 345 -14.29 -0.97 10.75
C GLY A 345 -15.02 -0.61 9.47
N HIS A 346 -15.26 -1.62 8.63
CA HIS A 346 -15.98 -1.44 7.38
C HIS A 346 -17.40 -0.89 7.60
N LEU A 347 -18.10 -1.30 8.67
CA LEU A 347 -19.40 -0.71 9.02
C LEU A 347 -19.31 0.81 9.29
N VAL A 348 -18.30 1.25 10.04
CA VAL A 348 -18.06 2.69 10.28
C VAL A 348 -17.76 3.42 8.97
N PHE A 349 -16.92 2.84 8.11
CA PHE A 349 -16.55 3.45 6.83
C PHE A 349 -17.74 3.52 5.86
N LEU A 350 -18.52 2.45 5.73
CA LEU A 350 -19.76 2.44 4.93
C LEU A 350 -20.75 3.50 5.42
N TYR A 351 -21.00 3.57 6.73
CA TYR A 351 -21.91 4.55 7.30
C TYR A 351 -21.44 5.99 7.05
N THR A 352 -20.12 6.21 7.09
CA THR A 352 -19.51 7.51 6.78
C THR A 352 -19.71 7.88 5.32
N ILE A 353 -19.49 6.95 4.37
CA ILE A 353 -19.77 7.16 2.93
C ILE A 353 -21.23 7.55 2.72
N ASN A 354 -22.17 6.82 3.33
CA ASN A 354 -23.59 7.10 3.22
C ASN A 354 -23.99 8.46 3.82
N SER A 355 -23.40 8.83 4.97
CA SER A 355 -23.59 10.15 5.58
C SER A 355 -23.10 11.29 4.69
N LEU A 356 -21.98 11.07 3.99
CA LEU A 356 -21.40 12.00 3.03
C LEU A 356 -22.06 11.96 1.64
N ARG A 357 -23.12 11.16 1.46
CA ARG A 357 -23.83 10.93 0.18
C ARG A 357 -22.93 10.43 -0.97
N GLY A 358 -21.86 9.70 -0.65
CA GLY A 358 -20.96 9.12 -1.65
C GLY A 358 -21.57 7.92 -2.38
N GLY A 359 -21.21 7.76 -3.66
CA GLY A 359 -21.53 6.60 -4.50
C GLY A 359 -22.93 6.57 -5.09
N HIS A 360 -23.85 7.47 -4.66
CA HIS A 360 -25.26 7.49 -5.09
C HIS A 360 -26.02 6.15 -4.94
N THR A 361 -25.46 5.18 -4.20
CA THR A 361 -26.03 3.86 -3.94
C THR A 361 -26.70 3.82 -2.58
N THR A 362 -27.92 3.29 -2.50
CA THR A 362 -28.57 3.00 -1.23
C THR A 362 -27.87 1.83 -0.52
N LEU A 363 -27.46 2.05 0.74
CA LEU A 363 -26.90 0.99 1.59
C LEU A 363 -28.01 0.06 2.07
N THR A 364 -28.37 -0.92 1.26
CA THR A 364 -29.33 -1.96 1.65
C THR A 364 -28.67 -2.97 2.59
N PRO A 365 -29.42 -3.59 3.52
CA PRO A 365 -28.88 -4.65 4.38
C PRO A 365 -28.27 -5.81 3.59
N ILE A 366 -28.80 -6.09 2.39
CA ILE A 366 -28.31 -7.13 1.47
C ILE A 366 -26.93 -6.74 0.95
N PHE A 367 -26.77 -5.51 0.43
CA PHE A 367 -25.48 -5.03 -0.04
C PHE A 367 -24.44 -5.00 1.09
N ILE A 368 -24.79 -4.52 2.28
CA ILE A 368 -23.90 -4.51 3.45
C ILE A 368 -23.44 -5.93 3.77
N SER A 369 -24.34 -6.92 3.74
CA SER A 369 -23.98 -8.32 4.02
C SER A 369 -22.99 -8.88 3.00
N PHE A 370 -23.22 -8.68 1.70
CA PHE A 370 -22.29 -9.14 0.66
C PHE A 370 -20.94 -8.40 0.72
N TYR A 371 -20.97 -7.08 0.89
CA TYR A 371 -19.77 -6.27 1.02
C TYR A 371 -18.92 -6.71 2.23
N LEU A 372 -19.53 -6.93 3.39
CA LEU A 372 -18.81 -7.41 4.58
C LEU A 372 -18.26 -8.83 4.37
N ALA A 373 -19.00 -9.71 3.70
CA ALA A 373 -18.51 -11.05 3.37
C ALA A 373 -17.29 -10.98 2.43
N ALA A 374 -17.31 -10.11 1.42
CA ALA A 374 -16.19 -9.86 0.52
C ALA A 374 -14.97 -9.31 1.25
N ALA A 375 -15.14 -8.28 2.11
CA ALA A 375 -14.06 -7.69 2.87
C ALA A 375 -13.43 -8.70 3.87
N LEU A 376 -14.26 -9.49 4.55
CA LEU A 376 -13.77 -10.55 5.43
C LEU A 376 -13.02 -11.63 4.65
N LEU A 377 -13.54 -12.06 3.50
CA LEU A 377 -12.89 -13.06 2.65
C LEU A 377 -11.54 -12.57 2.12
N GLN A 378 -11.47 -11.32 1.65
CA GLN A 378 -10.23 -10.69 1.20
C GLN A 378 -9.18 -10.67 2.31
N VAL A 379 -9.52 -10.14 3.49
CA VAL A 379 -8.57 -10.04 4.61
C VAL A 379 -8.16 -11.42 5.12
N LEU A 380 -9.07 -12.40 5.14
CA LEU A 380 -8.75 -13.79 5.50
C LEU A 380 -7.66 -14.36 4.59
N ILE A 381 -7.82 -14.22 3.27
CA ILE A 381 -6.86 -14.69 2.27
C ILE A 381 -5.52 -13.96 2.45
N LEU A 382 -5.55 -12.63 2.59
CA LEU A 382 -4.36 -11.81 2.73
C LEU A 382 -3.55 -12.13 3.99
N LEU A 383 -4.19 -12.26 5.15
CA LEU A 383 -3.50 -12.58 6.41
C LEU A 383 -2.89 -13.98 6.38
N TYR A 384 -3.56 -14.94 5.74
CA TYR A 384 -3.00 -16.28 5.52
C TYR A 384 -1.77 -16.23 4.60
N LEU A 385 -1.86 -15.52 3.48
CA LEU A 385 -0.75 -15.36 2.55
C LEU A 385 0.42 -14.61 3.19
N ALA A 386 0.16 -13.64 4.07
CA ALA A 386 1.22 -12.94 4.80
C ALA A 386 2.03 -13.89 5.68
N ASP A 387 1.35 -14.72 6.47
CA ASP A 387 2.01 -15.70 7.33
C ASP A 387 2.82 -16.71 6.51
N TRP A 388 2.24 -17.25 5.43
CA TRP A 388 2.95 -18.17 4.55
C TRP A 388 4.16 -17.52 3.85
N MET A 389 3.96 -16.36 3.24
CA MET A 389 4.97 -15.73 2.39
C MET A 389 6.14 -15.17 3.18
N VAL A 390 5.90 -14.57 4.35
CA VAL A 390 6.98 -14.05 5.22
C VAL A 390 7.88 -15.20 5.67
N HIS A 391 7.31 -16.33 6.12
CA HIS A 391 8.10 -17.49 6.53
C HIS A 391 8.83 -18.15 5.35
N TRP A 392 8.21 -18.18 4.17
CA TRP A 392 8.83 -18.71 2.95
C TRP A 392 10.01 -17.86 2.48
N MET A 393 9.86 -16.53 2.47
CA MET A 393 10.93 -15.57 2.13
C MET A 393 12.08 -15.66 3.13
N TRP A 394 11.76 -15.71 4.42
CA TRP A 394 12.77 -15.87 5.49
C TRP A 394 13.59 -17.14 5.32
N GLY A 395 12.93 -18.25 4.95
CA GLY A 395 13.59 -19.53 4.68
C GLY A 395 14.54 -19.49 3.48
N ARG A 396 14.38 -18.52 2.57
CA ARG A 396 15.26 -18.31 1.41
C ARG A 396 16.30 -17.20 1.63
N GLY A 397 16.39 -16.63 2.83
CA GLY A 397 17.29 -15.52 3.13
C GLY A 397 16.89 -14.21 2.45
N MET A 398 15.62 -14.06 2.05
CA MET A 398 15.07 -12.82 1.53
C MET A 398 14.45 -12.04 2.69
N ASP A 399 14.79 -10.75 2.79
CA ASP A 399 14.21 -9.84 3.79
C ASP A 399 12.71 -9.60 3.50
N PRO A 400 11.78 -10.14 4.32
CA PRO A 400 10.36 -10.04 4.06
C PRO A 400 9.86 -8.59 4.02
N ASP A 401 10.51 -7.64 4.70
CA ASP A 401 10.07 -6.24 4.71
C ASP A 401 10.24 -5.57 3.34
N ASN A 402 11.16 -6.06 2.51
CA ASN A 402 11.41 -5.54 1.16
C ASN A 402 10.55 -6.20 0.07
N PHE A 403 10.08 -7.43 0.29
CA PHE A 403 9.41 -8.21 -0.75
C PHE A 403 7.95 -8.56 -0.43
N SER A 404 7.61 -8.83 0.85
CA SER A 404 6.29 -9.35 1.19
C SER A 404 5.19 -8.29 1.11
N ILE A 405 5.45 -7.08 1.61
CA ILE A 405 4.46 -5.99 1.66
C ILE A 405 3.99 -5.63 0.25
N PRO A 406 4.86 -5.37 -0.75
CA PRO A 406 4.42 -5.04 -2.11
C PRO A 406 3.48 -6.08 -2.73
N TYR A 407 3.80 -7.37 -2.59
CA TYR A 407 2.96 -8.44 -3.13
C TYR A 407 1.62 -8.54 -2.42
N LEU A 408 1.60 -8.42 -1.09
CA LEU A 408 0.37 -8.54 -0.31
C LEU A 408 -0.57 -7.37 -0.56
N THR A 409 -0.04 -6.15 -0.68
CA THR A 409 -0.87 -4.98 -0.99
C THR A 409 -1.42 -5.06 -2.41
N ALA A 410 -0.62 -5.48 -3.39
CA ALA A 410 -1.10 -5.62 -4.77
C ALA A 410 -2.14 -6.74 -4.93
N LEU A 411 -1.95 -7.88 -4.25
CA LEU A 411 -2.99 -8.91 -4.15
C LEU A 411 -4.24 -8.38 -3.45
N GLY A 412 -4.07 -7.50 -2.46
CA GLY A 412 -5.16 -6.82 -1.79
C GLY A 412 -5.96 -5.94 -2.74
N ASP A 413 -5.30 -5.20 -3.63
CA ASP A 413 -5.95 -4.38 -4.66
C ASP A 413 -6.77 -5.24 -5.62
N LEU A 414 -6.15 -6.31 -6.16
CA LEU A 414 -6.80 -7.21 -7.11
C LEU A 414 -8.00 -7.94 -6.49
N LEU A 415 -7.84 -8.54 -5.31
CA LEU A 415 -8.89 -9.28 -4.62
C LEU A 415 -10.01 -8.34 -4.15
N GLY A 416 -9.66 -7.16 -3.63
CA GLY A 416 -10.63 -6.18 -3.15
C GLY A 416 -11.50 -5.66 -4.28
N THR A 417 -10.91 -5.19 -5.37
CA THR A 417 -11.67 -4.74 -6.56
C THR A 417 -12.47 -5.89 -7.18
N GLY A 418 -11.89 -7.08 -7.30
CA GLY A 418 -12.56 -8.26 -7.87
C GLY A 418 -13.77 -8.73 -7.05
N PHE A 419 -13.64 -8.82 -5.72
CA PHE A 419 -14.76 -9.21 -4.86
C PHE A 419 -15.82 -8.11 -4.76
N LEU A 420 -15.42 -6.84 -4.77
CA LEU A 420 -16.37 -5.73 -4.84
C LEU A 420 -17.17 -5.78 -6.14
N ALA A 421 -16.51 -6.07 -7.27
CA ALA A 421 -17.19 -6.29 -8.55
C ALA A 421 -18.23 -7.41 -8.49
N LEU A 422 -17.88 -8.52 -7.84
CA LEU A 422 -18.81 -9.62 -7.63
C LEU A 422 -20.01 -9.21 -6.76
N CYS A 423 -19.79 -8.43 -5.69
CA CYS A 423 -20.88 -7.92 -4.84
C CYS A 423 -21.88 -7.07 -5.62
N PHE A 424 -21.38 -6.16 -6.44
CA PHE A 424 -22.22 -5.32 -7.30
C PHE A 424 -22.93 -6.14 -8.39
N HIS A 425 -22.29 -7.17 -8.93
CA HIS A 425 -22.92 -8.11 -9.86
C HIS A 425 -24.04 -8.91 -9.22
N MET A 426 -23.84 -9.40 -7.99
CA MET A 426 -24.89 -10.08 -7.21
C MET A 426 -26.04 -9.15 -6.86
N ARG A 427 -25.76 -7.89 -6.46
CA ARG A 427 -26.79 -6.87 -6.22
C ARG A 427 -27.67 -6.67 -7.46
N TRP A 428 -27.06 -6.56 -8.63
CA TRP A 428 -27.78 -6.45 -9.90
C TRP A 428 -28.68 -7.65 -10.17
N PHE A 429 -28.18 -8.88 -10.00
CA PHE A 429 -28.97 -10.10 -10.20
C PHE A 429 -30.15 -10.24 -9.25
N ILE A 430 -29.99 -9.80 -7.99
CA ILE A 430 -31.04 -9.88 -6.97
C ILE A 430 -32.15 -8.83 -7.23
N GLY A 431 -31.91 -7.86 -8.12
CA GLY A 431 -32.89 -6.82 -8.43
C GLY A 431 -33.04 -5.78 -7.31
N ASP A 432 -32.08 -5.73 -6.39
CA ASP A 432 -31.96 -4.72 -5.33
C ASP A 432 -31.44 -3.40 -5.93
N ARG A 433 -32.24 -2.87 -6.85
CA ARG A 433 -31.98 -1.64 -7.58
C ARG A 433 -32.30 -0.46 -6.68
N ASP A 434 -31.46 0.56 -6.74
CA ASP A 434 -31.84 1.87 -6.26
C ASP A 434 -33.19 2.21 -6.91
N THR A 435 -34.22 2.41 -6.08
CA THR A 435 -35.50 2.90 -6.58
C THR A 435 -35.19 4.18 -7.31
N SER A 436 -35.32 4.12 -8.64
CA SER A 436 -35.24 5.24 -9.56
C SER A 436 -35.64 6.52 -8.84
N THR A 437 -34.73 7.49 -8.77
CA THR A 437 -35.07 8.89 -8.56
C THR A 437 -36.15 9.23 -9.56
N GLY A 438 -37.40 9.16 -9.10
CA GLY A 438 -38.53 9.73 -9.77
C GLY A 438 -38.42 11.24 -9.65
N ASN A 439 -38.54 11.87 -10.82
CA ASN A 439 -38.59 13.30 -11.13
C ASN A 439 -37.26 13.97 -11.46
#